data_AF-A0A939V5Z3-F1
#
_entry.id   AF-A0A939V5Z3-F1
#
_cell.length_a   1.000
_cell.length_b   1.000
_cell.length_c   1.000
_cell.angle_alpha   90.00
_cell.angle_beta   90.00
_cell.angle_gamma   90.00
#
_symmetry.space_group_name_H-M   'P 1'
#
loop_
_entity.id
_entity.type
_entity.pdbx_description
1 polymer ?
#
loop_
_entity_poly.entity_id
_entity_poly.type
_entity_poly.pdbx_seq_one_letter_code
_entity_poly.pdbx_strand_id
1 'polypeptide(L)'
;MFKTGLRSRLLGIISHQCSIEKILCWALFLVFMVGYWNYQHLFILATYSGIGITRLTIICLLVVLTLLPYSLSHRIRMSSQWYALAFCPSLIILALVANEQPDTTSIVGGAILILVFILLSIRPPLLNCPPIISNLCIIIIATIATLLLSNTNELTHNRYKIENMLANHQYEDALLVGAKSLNTDSAVFNLRAQAMIHTHQIGDKLFVYPIPASGTRIQFPDNDLDAVHDILLCNLLLSKQLSKFANQLPQYYDLQAPSLPRHYKEALVLYLSTTANPAIKYSDVITDANYHDFMVEKQKYSNATEAANKCRQLYGDTYFWYYHYFNSEDSQFK
;
A
#
# COMPACT_ATOMS: atom_id res chain seq x y z
N MET A 1 -53.71 -26.64 24.20
CA MET A 1 -53.61 -25.20 24.56
C MET A 1 -52.25 -24.78 25.15
N PHE A 2 -51.45 -25.68 25.76
CA PHE A 2 -50.15 -25.33 26.37
C PHE A 2 -48.98 -25.13 25.38
N LYS A 3 -49.02 -25.78 24.19
CA LYS A 3 -47.94 -25.70 23.18
C LYS A 3 -47.87 -24.35 22.43
N THR A 4 -49.00 -23.65 22.31
CA THR A 4 -49.09 -22.36 21.61
C THR A 4 -48.60 -21.18 22.46
N GLY A 5 -48.81 -21.23 23.78
CA GLY A 5 -48.35 -20.20 24.72
C GLY A 5 -46.84 -20.21 24.98
N LEU A 6 -46.20 -21.39 24.92
CA LEU A 6 -44.73 -21.48 25.04
C LEU A 6 -44.05 -21.00 23.76
N ARG A 7 -44.61 -21.31 22.59
CA ARG A 7 -44.11 -20.84 21.29
C ARG A 7 -44.27 -19.32 21.14
N SER A 8 -45.38 -18.74 21.60
CA SER A 8 -45.58 -17.28 21.59
C SER A 8 -44.74 -16.55 22.64
N ARG A 9 -44.47 -17.16 23.81
CA ARG A 9 -43.50 -16.63 24.79
C ARG A 9 -42.06 -16.75 24.31
N LEU A 10 -41.66 -17.86 23.69
CA LEU A 10 -40.34 -18.00 23.06
C LEU A 10 -40.18 -17.03 21.89
N LEU A 11 -41.18 -16.90 21.02
CA LEU A 11 -41.20 -15.91 19.94
C LEU A 11 -41.18 -14.48 20.48
N GLY A 12 -41.86 -14.20 21.59
CA GLY A 12 -41.86 -12.92 22.28
C GLY A 12 -40.51 -12.57 22.94
N ILE A 13 -39.80 -13.57 23.49
CA ILE A 13 -38.45 -13.43 24.05
C ILE A 13 -37.43 -13.23 22.91
N ILE A 14 -37.56 -13.99 21.82
CA ILE A 14 -36.73 -13.85 20.62
C ILE A 14 -36.96 -12.50 19.92
N SER A 15 -38.22 -12.02 19.85
CA SER A 15 -38.56 -10.72 19.25
C SER A 15 -38.12 -9.53 20.11
N HIS A 16 -38.02 -9.69 21.43
CA HIS A 16 -37.46 -8.67 22.32
C HIS A 16 -35.92 -8.64 22.32
N GLN A 17 -35.27 -9.74 21.90
CA GLN A 17 -33.81 -9.88 21.91
C GLN A 17 -33.14 -9.60 20.56
N CYS A 18 -33.82 -9.82 19.44
CA CYS A 18 -33.25 -9.63 18.10
C CYS A 18 -34.01 -8.56 17.30
N SER A 19 -33.90 -7.31 17.72
CA SER A 19 -34.42 -6.19 16.94
C SER A 19 -33.54 -5.96 15.70
N ILE A 20 -34.17 -5.66 14.55
CA ILE A 20 -33.53 -5.60 13.24
C ILE A 20 -32.33 -4.63 13.24
N GLU A 21 -32.43 -3.52 13.96
CA GLU A 21 -31.33 -2.56 14.10
C GLU A 21 -30.07 -3.16 14.74
N LYS A 22 -30.22 -4.06 15.72
CA LYS A 22 -29.08 -4.72 16.37
C LYS A 22 -28.37 -5.67 15.41
N ILE A 23 -29.15 -6.44 14.65
CA ILE A 23 -28.61 -7.36 13.63
C ILE A 23 -27.83 -6.58 12.58
N LEU A 24 -28.38 -5.46 12.09
CA LEU A 24 -27.72 -4.60 11.10
C LEU A 24 -26.43 -4.00 11.65
N CYS A 25 -26.41 -3.51 12.89
CA CYS A 25 -25.17 -2.99 13.51
C CYS A 25 -24.08 -4.05 13.61
N TRP A 26 -24.42 -5.27 14.05
CA TRP A 26 -23.47 -6.38 14.10
C TRP A 26 -22.97 -6.77 12.72
N ALA A 27 -23.86 -6.86 11.72
CA ALA A 27 -23.47 -7.18 10.35
C ALA A 27 -22.48 -6.15 9.78
N LEU A 28 -22.81 -4.85 9.90
CA LEU A 28 -21.94 -3.77 9.43
C LEU A 28 -20.61 -3.74 10.17
N PHE A 29 -20.63 -3.91 11.49
CA PHE A 29 -19.42 -3.97 12.31
C PHE A 29 -18.53 -5.15 11.89
N LEU A 30 -19.08 -6.35 11.72
CA LEU A 30 -18.29 -7.52 11.34
C LEU A 30 -17.70 -7.38 9.93
N VAL A 31 -18.47 -6.88 8.96
CA VAL A 31 -17.96 -6.59 7.61
C VAL A 31 -16.81 -5.58 7.67
N PHE A 32 -16.98 -4.50 8.44
CA PHE A 32 -15.93 -3.51 8.66
C PHE A 32 -14.69 -4.14 9.31
N MET A 33 -14.85 -4.90 10.39
CA MET A 33 -13.73 -5.55 11.10
C MET A 33 -12.93 -6.47 10.19
N VAL A 34 -13.58 -7.30 9.36
CA VAL A 34 -12.91 -8.19 8.42
C VAL A 34 -12.16 -7.41 7.34
N GLY A 35 -12.80 -6.41 6.74
CA GLY A 35 -12.16 -5.57 5.72
C GLY A 35 -10.96 -4.80 6.26
N TYR A 36 -11.14 -4.15 7.42
CA TYR A 36 -10.10 -3.40 8.11
C TYR A 36 -8.93 -4.31 8.50
N TRP A 37 -9.23 -5.51 9.02
CA TRP A 37 -8.24 -6.49 9.39
C TRP A 37 -7.38 -6.94 8.20
N ASN A 38 -8.02 -7.30 7.09
CA ASN A 38 -7.30 -7.70 5.88
C ASN A 38 -6.34 -6.61 5.40
N TYR A 39 -6.72 -5.34 5.59
CA TYR A 39 -5.86 -4.21 5.27
C TYR A 39 -4.71 -4.01 6.27
N GLN A 40 -4.99 -4.02 7.59
CA GLN A 40 -4.08 -3.54 8.64
C GLN A 40 -3.24 -4.62 9.35
N HIS A 41 -3.55 -5.92 9.21
CA HIS A 41 -2.93 -6.95 10.06
C HIS A 41 -1.39 -7.04 9.92
N LEU A 42 -0.84 -6.91 8.71
CA LEU A 42 0.61 -6.93 8.47
C LEU A 42 1.29 -5.68 9.05
N PHE A 43 0.63 -4.53 8.91
CA PHE A 43 1.07 -3.28 9.50
C PHE A 43 1.21 -3.42 11.02
N ILE A 44 0.13 -3.83 11.71
CA ILE A 44 0.11 -4.00 13.17
C ILE A 44 1.18 -5.02 13.61
N LEU A 45 1.31 -6.13 12.89
CA LEU A 45 2.32 -7.14 13.20
C LEU A 45 3.74 -6.57 13.13
N ALA A 46 4.03 -5.81 12.09
CA ALA A 46 5.36 -5.25 11.89
C ALA A 46 5.68 -4.15 12.90
N THR A 47 4.77 -3.20 13.13
CA THR A 47 4.95 -2.09 14.10
C THR A 47 5.27 -2.59 15.51
N TYR A 48 4.63 -3.67 15.96
CA TYR A 48 4.79 -4.17 17.33
C TYR A 48 5.64 -5.44 17.46
N SER A 49 6.31 -5.84 16.38
CA SER A 49 7.22 -7.00 16.36
C SER A 49 8.31 -6.93 17.44
N GLY A 50 8.86 -5.74 17.71
CA GLY A 50 9.90 -5.52 18.73
C GLY A 50 9.44 -5.76 20.17
N ILE A 51 8.14 -5.80 20.43
CA ILE A 51 7.54 -6.09 21.76
C ILE A 51 7.09 -7.57 21.83
N GLY A 52 7.41 -8.38 20.81
CA GLY A 52 7.05 -9.80 20.76
C GLY A 52 5.60 -10.08 20.39
N ILE A 53 4.91 -9.12 19.74
CA ILE A 53 3.57 -9.35 19.20
C ILE A 53 3.65 -10.38 18.07
N THR A 54 2.83 -11.42 18.16
CA THR A 54 2.76 -12.53 17.19
C THR A 54 1.43 -12.53 16.45
N ARG A 55 1.30 -13.30 15.36
CA ARG A 55 0.01 -13.46 14.66
C ARG A 55 -1.12 -13.90 15.62
N LEU A 56 -0.80 -14.73 16.62
CA LEU A 56 -1.76 -15.17 17.63
C LEU A 56 -2.24 -14.03 18.52
N THR A 57 -1.35 -13.15 19.00
CA THR A 57 -1.76 -12.02 19.86
C THR A 57 -2.67 -11.06 19.12
N ILE A 58 -2.45 -10.86 17.82
CA ILE A 58 -3.31 -9.99 17.02
C ILE A 58 -4.67 -10.68 16.82
N ILE A 59 -4.73 -12.00 16.54
CA ILE A 59 -6.02 -12.74 16.46
C ILE A 59 -6.78 -12.64 17.79
N CYS A 60 -6.09 -12.78 18.93
CA CYS A 60 -6.68 -12.59 20.24
C CYS A 60 -7.24 -11.16 20.41
N LEU A 61 -6.50 -10.13 19.97
CA LEU A 61 -6.97 -8.75 19.98
C LEU A 61 -8.27 -8.60 19.17
N LEU A 62 -8.33 -9.17 17.96
CA LEU A 62 -9.53 -9.14 17.12
C LEU A 62 -10.73 -9.76 17.85
N VAL A 63 -10.54 -10.95 18.44
CA VAL A 63 -11.60 -11.63 19.21
C VAL A 63 -12.06 -10.77 20.38
N VAL A 64 -11.14 -10.21 21.17
CA VAL A 64 -11.46 -9.33 22.29
C VAL A 64 -12.25 -8.10 21.84
N LEU A 65 -11.83 -7.44 20.76
CA LEU A 65 -12.52 -6.27 20.21
C LEU A 65 -13.91 -6.62 19.67
N THR A 66 -14.14 -7.83 19.17
CA THR A 66 -15.48 -8.29 18.77
C THR A 66 -16.39 -8.66 19.93
N LEU A 67 -15.85 -9.12 21.07
CA LEU A 67 -16.63 -9.48 22.27
C LEU A 67 -16.94 -8.27 23.17
N LEU A 68 -16.18 -7.19 23.02
CA LEU A 68 -16.35 -5.97 23.80
C LEU A 68 -17.75 -5.32 23.63
N PRO A 69 -18.30 -5.13 22.41
CA PRO A 69 -19.64 -4.56 22.22
C PRO A 69 -20.74 -5.44 22.80
N TYR A 70 -20.59 -6.77 22.69
CA TYR A 70 -21.50 -7.73 23.31
C TYR A 70 -21.55 -7.52 24.83
N SER A 71 -20.38 -7.45 25.47
CA SER A 71 -20.25 -7.26 26.92
C SER A 71 -20.80 -5.91 27.40
N LEU A 72 -20.49 -4.83 26.67
CA LEU A 72 -20.96 -3.47 26.99
C LEU A 72 -22.47 -3.35 26.88
N SER A 73 -23.06 -3.90 25.82
CA SER A 73 -24.51 -3.83 25.59
C SER A 73 -25.34 -4.61 26.62
N HIS A 74 -24.73 -5.59 27.31
CA HIS A 74 -25.38 -6.33 28.39
C HIS A 74 -25.25 -5.62 29.75
N ARG A 75 -24.13 -4.92 30.00
CA ARG A 75 -23.84 -4.25 31.28
C ARG A 75 -24.41 -2.84 31.36
N ILE A 76 -24.42 -2.11 30.24
CA ILE A 76 -24.90 -0.72 30.16
C ILE A 76 -26.32 -0.75 29.62
N ARG A 77 -27.28 -0.22 30.39
CA ARG A 77 -28.67 -0.05 29.93
C ARG A 77 -28.75 1.10 28.92
N MET A 78 -28.46 0.79 27.66
CA MET A 78 -28.55 1.76 26.57
C MET A 78 -29.98 1.84 26.03
N SER A 79 -30.40 3.04 25.64
CA SER A 79 -31.65 3.21 24.88
C SER A 79 -31.54 2.52 23.53
N SER A 80 -32.67 2.07 22.97
CA SER A 80 -32.71 1.43 21.64
C SER A 80 -32.10 2.32 20.54
N GLN A 81 -32.19 3.65 20.64
CA GLN A 81 -31.63 4.61 19.67
C GLN A 81 -30.09 4.75 19.74
N TRP A 82 -29.47 4.32 20.84
CA TRP A 82 -28.03 4.46 21.09
C TRP A 82 -27.26 3.14 21.15
N TYR A 83 -27.90 2.02 20.79
CA TYR A 83 -27.28 0.69 20.85
C TYR A 83 -25.91 0.62 20.14
N ALA A 84 -25.76 1.31 19.01
CA ALA A 84 -24.53 1.34 18.23
C ALA A 84 -23.34 1.98 18.97
N LEU A 85 -23.56 2.77 20.03
CA LEU A 85 -22.46 3.31 20.84
C LEU A 85 -21.61 2.19 21.46
N ALA A 86 -22.20 1.03 21.77
CA ALA A 86 -21.47 -0.11 22.32
C ALA A 86 -20.30 -0.59 21.44
N PHE A 87 -20.31 -0.28 20.14
CA PHE A 87 -19.24 -0.63 19.20
C PHE A 87 -18.10 0.40 19.15
N CYS A 88 -18.34 1.64 19.58
CA CYS A 88 -17.37 2.73 19.50
C CYS A 88 -16.05 2.41 20.23
N PRO A 89 -16.03 1.83 21.44
CA PRO A 89 -14.77 1.49 22.11
C PRO A 89 -13.88 0.56 21.29
N SER A 90 -14.46 -0.46 20.67
CA SER A 90 -13.72 -1.39 19.81
C SER A 90 -13.11 -0.68 18.60
N LEU A 91 -13.90 0.17 17.97
CA LEU A 91 -13.51 0.96 16.79
C LEU A 91 -12.44 2.02 17.09
N ILE A 92 -12.48 2.63 18.28
CA ILE A 92 -11.47 3.61 18.73
C ILE A 92 -10.15 2.90 19.06
N ILE A 93 -10.19 1.79 19.81
CA ILE A 93 -8.98 1.03 20.13
C ILE A 93 -8.31 0.53 18.84
N LEU A 94 -9.12 0.05 17.89
CA LEU A 94 -8.62 -0.41 16.60
C LEU A 94 -7.91 0.69 15.79
N ALA A 95 -8.44 1.93 15.83
CA ALA A 95 -7.80 3.09 15.23
C ALA A 95 -6.46 3.43 15.90
N LEU A 96 -6.42 3.41 17.23
CA LEU A 96 -5.21 3.74 17.99
C LEU A 96 -4.07 2.74 17.75
N VAL A 97 -4.39 1.45 17.64
CA VAL A 97 -3.41 0.39 17.35
C VAL A 97 -2.88 0.46 15.92
N ALA A 98 -3.63 1.01 14.98
CA ALA A 98 -3.21 1.13 13.59
C ALA A 98 -2.40 2.41 13.30
N ASN A 99 -1.51 2.81 14.21
CA ASN A 99 -0.61 3.94 14.05
C ASN A 99 0.85 3.56 14.36
N GLU A 100 1.78 3.97 13.49
CA GLU A 100 3.20 3.56 13.54
C GLU A 100 3.91 4.26 14.69
N GLN A 101 3.60 5.55 14.83
CA GLN A 101 3.80 6.35 16.03
C GLN A 101 2.52 7.15 16.22
N PRO A 102 1.77 6.95 17.31
CA PRO A 102 0.54 7.71 17.50
C PRO A 102 0.90 9.18 17.73
N ASP A 103 0.67 10.00 16.71
CA ASP A 103 0.83 11.44 16.80
C ASP A 103 -0.03 11.99 17.94
N THR A 104 0.39 13.11 18.52
CA THR A 104 -0.35 13.79 19.61
C THR A 104 -1.80 14.07 19.20
N THR A 105 -2.05 14.35 17.93
CA THR A 105 -3.37 14.53 17.33
C THR A 105 -4.23 13.28 17.41
N SER A 106 -3.70 12.11 17.04
CA SER A 106 -4.42 10.83 17.08
C SER A 106 -4.74 10.40 18.51
N ILE A 107 -3.80 10.60 19.45
CA ILE A 107 -4.01 10.32 20.87
C ILE A 107 -5.09 11.20 21.46
N VAL A 108 -4.99 12.53 21.26
CA VAL A 108 -5.96 13.50 21.78
C VAL A 108 -7.33 13.28 21.14
N GLY A 109 -7.38 13.03 19.83
CA GLY A 109 -8.61 12.71 19.11
C GLY A 109 -9.29 11.44 19.65
N GLY A 110 -8.52 10.37 19.87
CA GLY A 110 -9.02 9.14 20.49
C GLY A 110 -9.56 9.37 21.90
N ALA A 111 -8.85 10.14 22.74
CA ALA A 111 -9.29 10.48 24.09
C ALA A 111 -10.60 11.28 24.10
N ILE A 112 -10.74 12.25 23.19
CA ILE A 112 -11.98 13.03 23.01
C ILE A 112 -13.13 12.11 22.59
N LEU A 113 -12.91 11.19 21.64
CA LEU A 113 -13.97 10.25 21.22
C LEU A 113 -14.39 9.32 22.35
N ILE A 114 -13.46 8.86 23.19
CA ILE A 114 -13.78 8.05 24.38
C ILE A 114 -14.62 8.88 25.36
N LEU A 115 -14.23 10.14 25.62
CA LEU A 115 -14.98 11.02 26.51
C LEU A 115 -16.40 11.28 25.97
N VAL A 116 -16.53 11.59 24.68
CA VAL A 116 -17.83 11.77 24.02
C VAL A 116 -18.67 10.50 24.10
N PHE A 117 -18.08 9.32 23.89
CA PHE A 117 -18.75 8.03 24.06
C PHE A 117 -19.30 7.85 25.47
N ILE A 118 -18.50 8.15 26.51
CA ILE A 118 -18.93 8.05 27.92
C ILE A 118 -20.10 9.00 28.19
N LEU A 119 -20.00 10.26 27.74
CA LEU A 119 -21.05 11.26 27.95
C LEU A 119 -22.37 10.88 27.26
N LEU A 120 -22.31 10.42 26.01
CA LEU A 120 -23.50 10.02 25.24
C LEU A 120 -24.13 8.73 25.79
N SER A 121 -23.33 7.82 26.36
CA SER A 121 -23.84 6.57 26.94
C SER A 121 -24.69 6.77 28.19
N ILE A 122 -24.54 7.92 28.87
CA ILE A 122 -25.26 8.27 30.11
C ILE A 122 -26.47 9.17 29.81
N ARG A 123 -26.46 9.92 28.70
CA ARG A 123 -27.50 10.89 28.37
C ARG A 123 -28.64 10.29 27.52
N PRO A 124 -29.86 10.86 27.61
CA PRO A 124 -30.95 10.49 26.70
C PRO A 124 -30.62 10.89 25.26
N PRO A 125 -31.32 10.30 24.27
CA PRO A 125 -31.16 10.67 22.86
C PRO A 125 -31.33 12.15 22.59
N LEU A 126 -30.35 12.70 21.87
CA LEU A 126 -30.26 14.10 21.49
C LEU A 126 -31.30 14.46 20.42
N LEU A 127 -31.54 13.53 19.49
CA LEU A 127 -32.53 13.68 18.43
C LEU A 127 -33.61 12.61 18.54
N ASN A 128 -34.86 13.00 18.29
CA ASN A 128 -35.99 12.10 18.28
C ASN A 128 -36.14 11.44 16.89
N CYS A 129 -35.24 10.49 16.58
CA CYS A 129 -35.21 9.76 15.32
C CYS A 129 -35.55 8.26 15.52
N PRO A 130 -36.02 7.56 14.47
CA PRO A 130 -36.20 6.11 14.54
C PRO A 130 -34.91 5.38 14.99
N PRO A 131 -34.98 4.37 15.87
CA PRO A 131 -33.81 3.67 16.38
C PRO A 131 -32.89 3.10 15.30
N ILE A 132 -33.47 2.58 14.21
CA ILE A 132 -32.72 2.08 13.05
C ILE A 132 -31.83 3.18 12.46
N ILE A 133 -32.39 4.36 12.17
CA ILE A 133 -31.67 5.47 11.55
C ILE A 133 -30.56 5.96 12.48
N SER A 134 -30.87 6.16 13.75
CA SER A 134 -29.90 6.62 14.75
C SER A 134 -28.69 5.68 14.83
N ASN A 135 -28.94 4.37 14.98
CA ASN A 135 -27.87 3.38 15.10
C ASN A 135 -27.03 3.23 13.82
N LEU A 136 -27.66 3.32 12.65
CA LEU A 136 -26.94 3.30 11.37
C LEU A 136 -26.04 4.53 11.21
N CYS A 137 -26.53 5.72 11.56
CA CYS A 137 -25.71 6.93 11.53
C CYS A 137 -24.51 6.81 12.48
N ILE A 138 -24.72 6.32 13.71
CA ILE A 138 -23.65 6.18 14.71
C ILE A 138 -22.58 5.19 14.22
N ILE A 139 -22.96 4.00 13.74
CA ILE A 139 -21.96 3.00 13.29
C ILE A 139 -21.19 3.52 12.06
N ILE A 140 -21.85 4.18 11.11
CA ILE A 140 -21.19 4.76 9.93
C ILE A 140 -20.20 5.85 10.36
N ILE A 141 -20.64 6.80 11.19
CA ILE A 141 -19.77 7.87 11.70
C ILE A 141 -18.58 7.28 12.46
N ALA A 142 -18.80 6.27 13.31
CA ALA A 142 -17.74 5.62 14.06
C ALA A 142 -16.72 4.92 13.14
N THR A 143 -17.19 4.19 12.12
CA THR A 143 -16.28 3.54 11.15
C THR A 143 -15.48 4.55 10.32
N ILE A 144 -16.10 5.67 9.89
CA ILE A 144 -15.39 6.75 9.20
C ILE A 144 -14.35 7.38 10.13
N ALA A 145 -14.71 7.66 11.39
CA ALA A 145 -13.79 8.20 12.38
C ALA A 145 -12.59 7.27 12.62
N THR A 146 -12.82 5.95 12.68
CA THR A 146 -11.74 4.96 12.75
C THR A 146 -10.80 5.07 11.57
N LEU A 147 -11.32 5.12 10.34
CA LEU A 147 -10.48 5.25 9.13
C LEU A 147 -9.66 6.54 9.11
N LEU A 148 -10.22 7.66 9.58
CA LEU A 148 -9.53 8.94 9.66
C LEU A 148 -8.42 8.99 10.72
N LEU A 149 -8.58 8.23 11.81
CA LEU A 149 -7.61 8.17 12.92
C LEU A 149 -6.53 7.10 12.72
N SER A 150 -6.70 6.22 11.74
CA SER A 150 -5.76 5.13 11.45
C SER A 150 -4.78 5.53 10.37
N ASN A 151 -3.58 4.96 10.39
CA ASN A 151 -2.67 5.07 9.28
C ASN A 151 -3.25 4.31 8.07
N THR A 152 -3.62 5.03 7.03
CA THR A 152 -4.15 4.47 5.78
C THR A 152 -3.18 4.69 4.60
N ASN A 153 -1.93 5.08 4.88
CA ASN A 153 -0.92 5.37 3.87
C ASN A 153 -0.57 4.11 3.07
N GLU A 154 -0.86 4.16 1.76
CA GLU A 154 -0.62 3.06 0.83
C GLU A 154 0.84 2.58 0.83
N LEU A 155 1.82 3.50 0.90
CA LEU A 155 3.24 3.17 0.85
C LEU A 155 3.67 2.33 2.06
N THR A 156 3.21 2.72 3.25
CA THR A 156 3.47 1.98 4.48
C THR A 156 2.89 0.56 4.41
N HIS A 157 1.69 0.41 3.85
CA HIS A 157 1.06 -0.91 3.69
C HIS A 157 1.76 -1.76 2.63
N ASN A 158 2.15 -1.14 1.51
CA ASN A 158 2.90 -1.82 0.45
C ASN A 158 4.25 -2.30 0.96
N ARG A 159 4.96 -1.48 1.75
CA ARG A 159 6.22 -1.84 2.39
C ARG A 159 6.08 -3.14 3.21
N TYR A 160 5.15 -3.19 4.15
CA TYR A 160 4.99 -4.37 5.01
C TYR A 160 4.49 -5.61 4.26
N LYS A 161 3.68 -5.43 3.21
CA LYS A 161 3.30 -6.54 2.31
C LYS A 161 4.52 -7.12 1.60
N ILE A 162 5.37 -6.25 1.03
CA ILE A 162 6.59 -6.68 0.34
C ILE A 162 7.56 -7.34 1.33
N GLU A 163 7.82 -6.74 2.49
CA GLU A 163 8.70 -7.32 3.52
C GLU A 163 8.23 -8.72 3.93
N ASN A 164 6.93 -8.91 4.19
CA ASN A 164 6.37 -10.22 4.51
C ASN A 164 6.50 -11.21 3.33
N MET A 165 6.30 -10.78 2.09
CA MET A 165 6.46 -11.64 0.90
C MET A 165 7.93 -12.05 0.70
N LEU A 166 8.87 -11.12 0.85
CA LEU A 166 10.31 -11.39 0.80
C LEU A 166 10.72 -12.42 1.86
N ALA A 167 10.22 -12.26 3.10
CA ALA A 167 10.47 -13.21 4.19
C ALA A 167 9.91 -14.62 3.91
N ASN A 168 8.86 -14.72 3.09
CA ASN A 168 8.27 -16.00 2.67
C ASN A 168 8.77 -16.49 1.31
N HIS A 169 9.83 -15.89 0.75
CA HIS A 169 10.39 -16.20 -0.58
C HIS A 169 9.40 -16.03 -1.76
N GLN A 170 8.37 -15.20 -1.60
CA GLN A 170 7.38 -14.90 -2.63
C GLN A 170 7.80 -13.67 -3.45
N TYR A 171 8.93 -13.78 -4.16
CA TYR A 171 9.55 -12.65 -4.84
C TYR A 171 8.73 -12.08 -5.99
N GLU A 172 8.12 -12.92 -6.83
CA GLU A 172 7.30 -12.46 -7.96
C GLU A 172 6.03 -11.74 -7.48
N ASP A 173 5.38 -12.23 -6.43
CA ASP A 173 4.20 -11.59 -5.87
C ASP A 173 4.53 -10.22 -5.25
N ALA A 174 5.71 -10.09 -4.63
CA ALA A 174 6.22 -8.84 -4.08
C ALA A 174 6.36 -7.75 -5.16
N LEU A 175 6.71 -8.12 -6.40
CA LEU A 175 6.82 -7.18 -7.51
C LEU A 175 5.46 -6.59 -7.92
N LEU A 176 4.37 -7.35 -7.73
CA LEU A 176 3.01 -6.90 -8.07
C LEU A 176 2.46 -5.87 -7.08
N VAL A 177 2.98 -5.84 -5.85
CA VAL A 177 2.53 -4.92 -4.80
C VAL A 177 2.89 -3.47 -5.18
N GLY A 178 1.85 -2.67 -5.37
CA GLY A 178 1.99 -1.27 -5.77
C GLY A 178 2.64 -1.06 -7.15
N ALA A 179 2.58 -2.07 -8.04
CA ALA A 179 3.14 -1.97 -9.39
C ALA A 179 2.51 -0.83 -10.23
N LYS A 180 1.25 -0.48 -9.90
CA LYS A 180 0.50 0.61 -10.53
C LYS A 180 0.35 1.85 -9.64
N SER A 181 1.05 1.90 -8.51
CA SER A 181 0.96 3.05 -7.60
C SER A 181 1.52 4.30 -8.27
N LEU A 182 0.84 5.43 -8.08
CA LEU A 182 1.26 6.71 -8.68
C LEU A 182 2.55 7.24 -8.05
N ASN A 183 2.77 6.93 -6.78
CA ASN A 183 3.90 7.37 -5.99
C ASN A 183 4.64 6.16 -5.41
N THR A 184 5.94 6.31 -5.18
CA THR A 184 6.78 5.35 -4.45
C THR A 184 7.81 6.11 -3.64
N ASP A 185 8.26 5.51 -2.54
CA ASP A 185 9.41 5.97 -1.78
C ASP A 185 10.63 5.07 -2.03
N SER A 186 11.77 5.46 -1.46
CA SER A 186 13.02 4.71 -1.55
C SER A 186 12.96 3.36 -0.82
N ALA A 187 12.11 3.22 0.20
CA ALA A 187 11.98 1.97 0.96
C ALA A 187 11.28 0.89 0.12
N VAL A 188 10.10 1.19 -0.41
CA VAL A 188 9.34 0.32 -1.31
C VAL A 188 10.15 0.01 -2.57
N PHE A 189 10.84 1.02 -3.13
CA PHE A 189 11.72 0.82 -4.28
C PHE A 189 12.86 -0.17 -4.00
N ASN A 190 13.57 -0.02 -2.88
CA ASN A 190 14.68 -0.93 -2.54
C ASN A 190 14.21 -2.35 -2.21
N LEU A 191 13.07 -2.49 -1.53
CA LEU A 191 12.46 -3.80 -1.30
C LEU A 191 12.07 -4.48 -2.62
N ARG A 192 11.55 -3.71 -3.58
CA ARG A 192 11.25 -4.22 -4.92
C ARG A 192 12.54 -4.57 -5.68
N ALA A 193 13.59 -3.76 -5.57
CA ALA A 193 14.88 -4.06 -6.15
C ALA A 193 15.46 -5.37 -5.59
N GLN A 194 15.31 -5.62 -4.29
CA GLN A 194 15.67 -6.89 -3.68
C GLN A 194 14.88 -8.08 -4.25
N ALA A 195 13.56 -7.93 -4.44
CA ALA A 195 12.77 -8.95 -5.12
C ALA A 195 13.25 -9.18 -6.56
N MET A 196 13.55 -8.12 -7.32
CA MET A 196 14.05 -8.23 -8.69
C MET A 196 15.41 -8.94 -8.77
N ILE A 197 16.29 -8.70 -7.80
CA ILE A 197 17.58 -9.37 -7.66
C ILE A 197 17.38 -10.88 -7.48
N HIS A 198 16.53 -11.30 -6.54
CA HIS A 198 16.26 -12.72 -6.31
C HIS A 198 15.56 -13.41 -7.49
N THR A 199 14.83 -12.67 -8.33
CA THR A 199 14.24 -13.20 -9.57
C THR A 199 15.15 -13.09 -10.80
N HIS A 200 16.34 -12.49 -10.67
CA HIS A 200 17.27 -12.21 -11.76
C HIS A 200 16.68 -11.37 -12.91
N GLN A 201 15.86 -10.37 -12.57
CA GLN A 201 15.13 -9.54 -13.56
C GLN A 201 15.41 -8.04 -13.39
N ILE A 202 16.39 -7.66 -12.56
CA ILE A 202 16.65 -6.25 -12.25
C ILE A 202 17.02 -5.45 -13.51
N GLY A 203 17.84 -6.00 -14.41
CA GLY A 203 18.18 -5.36 -15.68
C GLY A 203 17.00 -5.26 -16.68
N ASP A 204 15.96 -6.08 -16.51
CA ASP A 204 14.80 -6.14 -17.42
C ASP A 204 13.59 -5.34 -16.94
N LYS A 205 13.45 -5.16 -15.63
CA LYS A 205 12.24 -4.59 -15.01
C LYS A 205 12.46 -3.33 -14.18
N LEU A 206 13.69 -2.86 -14.01
CA LEU A 206 13.98 -1.68 -13.17
C LEU A 206 13.12 -0.45 -13.50
N PHE A 207 12.90 -0.17 -14.79
CA PHE A 207 12.14 1.00 -15.25
C PHE A 207 10.67 0.70 -15.53
N VAL A 208 10.23 -0.55 -15.36
CA VAL A 208 8.82 -0.95 -15.46
C VAL A 208 8.03 -0.49 -14.24
N TYR A 209 8.68 -0.43 -13.08
CA TYR A 209 8.04 -0.09 -11.81
C TYR A 209 8.25 1.39 -11.43
N PRO A 210 7.39 1.95 -10.57
CA PRO A 210 7.58 3.30 -10.06
C PRO A 210 8.97 3.50 -9.43
N ILE A 211 9.61 4.63 -9.76
CA ILE A 211 10.90 5.07 -9.23
C ILE A 211 10.68 6.34 -8.40
N PRO A 212 11.27 6.45 -7.20
CA PRO A 212 11.08 7.60 -6.32
C PRO A 212 11.72 8.86 -6.89
N ALA A 213 11.00 9.98 -6.79
CA ALA A 213 11.43 11.27 -7.30
C ALA A 213 12.75 11.77 -6.73
N SER A 214 13.02 11.53 -5.45
CA SER A 214 14.15 12.14 -4.71
C SER A 214 15.55 11.67 -5.14
N GLY A 215 15.65 10.90 -6.23
CA GLY A 215 16.87 10.18 -6.59
C GLY A 215 17.10 9.05 -5.60
N THR A 216 17.29 7.83 -6.07
CA THR A 216 17.56 6.69 -5.19
C THR A 216 18.61 5.80 -5.81
N ARG A 217 19.45 5.26 -4.94
CA ARG A 217 20.42 4.21 -5.28
C ARG A 217 19.88 2.91 -4.73
N ILE A 218 20.04 1.85 -5.51
CA ILE A 218 19.78 0.50 -5.07
C ILE A 218 20.82 0.18 -4.00
N GLN A 219 20.34 -0.14 -2.80
CA GLN A 219 21.18 -0.57 -1.69
C GLN A 219 21.68 -1.98 -1.96
N PHE A 220 22.96 -2.22 -1.67
CA PHE A 220 23.54 -3.56 -1.79
C PHE A 220 22.97 -4.44 -0.68
N PRO A 221 22.32 -5.58 -1.00
CA PRO A 221 22.05 -6.58 0.02
C PRO A 221 23.39 -7.17 0.48
N ASP A 222 23.60 -7.25 1.79
CA ASP A 222 24.91 -7.59 2.39
C ASP A 222 25.47 -8.97 1.96
N ASN A 223 24.68 -9.84 1.31
CA ASN A 223 25.01 -11.24 1.07
C ASN A 223 24.86 -11.73 -0.38
N ASP A 224 24.52 -10.88 -1.36
CA ASP A 224 24.22 -11.33 -2.73
C ASP A 224 25.30 -10.88 -3.73
N LEU A 225 26.44 -11.57 -3.72
CA LEU A 225 27.59 -11.27 -4.57
C LEU A 225 27.29 -11.43 -6.07
N ASP A 226 26.37 -12.33 -6.41
CA ASP A 226 26.03 -12.66 -7.80
C ASP A 226 25.32 -11.50 -8.51
N ALA A 227 24.64 -10.64 -7.75
CA ALA A 227 23.92 -9.48 -8.29
C ALA A 227 24.71 -8.16 -8.20
N VAL A 228 25.93 -8.16 -7.65
CA VAL A 228 26.71 -6.91 -7.43
C VAL A 228 26.95 -6.16 -8.73
N HIS A 229 27.24 -6.89 -9.81
CA HIS A 229 27.47 -6.29 -11.13
C HIS A 229 26.20 -5.64 -11.69
N ASP A 230 25.05 -6.30 -11.58
CA ASP A 230 23.78 -5.75 -12.03
C ASP A 230 23.35 -4.53 -11.21
N ILE A 231 23.53 -4.58 -9.89
CA ILE A 231 23.26 -3.45 -9.00
C ILE A 231 24.13 -2.24 -9.37
N LEU A 232 25.43 -2.47 -9.65
CA LEU A 232 26.35 -1.42 -10.10
C LEU A 232 25.86 -0.79 -11.41
N LEU A 233 25.58 -1.62 -12.42
CA LEU A 233 25.11 -1.19 -13.73
C LEU A 233 23.78 -0.43 -13.64
N CYS A 234 22.82 -0.95 -12.90
CA CYS A 234 21.53 -0.31 -12.65
C CYS A 234 21.67 1.03 -11.92
N ASN A 235 22.57 1.14 -10.93
CA ASN A 235 22.87 2.41 -10.28
C ASN A 235 23.49 3.45 -11.23
N LEU A 236 24.30 3.03 -12.20
CA LEU A 236 24.79 3.92 -13.26
C LEU A 236 23.67 4.40 -14.19
N LEU A 237 22.73 3.51 -14.54
CA LEU A 237 21.55 3.89 -15.32
C LEU A 237 20.64 4.87 -14.58
N LEU A 238 20.36 4.61 -13.29
CA LEU A 238 19.58 5.51 -12.43
C LEU A 238 20.22 6.90 -12.32
N SER A 239 21.54 6.95 -12.22
CA SER A 239 22.30 8.22 -12.20
C SER A 239 22.58 8.81 -13.59
N LYS A 240 22.00 8.24 -14.65
CA LYS A 240 22.18 8.65 -16.06
C LYS A 240 23.66 8.71 -16.50
N GLN A 241 24.54 7.93 -15.86
CA GLN A 241 25.97 7.87 -16.17
C GLN A 241 26.24 6.88 -17.33
N LEU A 242 25.63 7.15 -18.49
CA LEU A 242 25.65 6.28 -19.67
C LEU A 242 27.06 5.88 -20.14
N SER A 243 27.98 6.85 -20.23
CA SER A 243 29.33 6.56 -20.70
C SER A 243 30.06 5.58 -19.78
N LYS A 244 29.86 5.68 -18.46
CA LYS A 244 30.44 4.72 -17.50
C LYS A 244 29.77 3.37 -17.60
N PHE A 245 28.44 3.34 -17.74
CA PHE A 245 27.67 2.12 -17.96
C PHE A 245 28.18 1.37 -19.21
N ALA A 246 28.27 2.06 -20.35
CA ALA A 246 28.72 1.48 -21.62
C ALA A 246 30.16 0.93 -21.55
N ASN A 247 31.04 1.57 -20.78
CA ASN A 247 32.42 1.10 -20.59
C ASN A 247 32.53 -0.09 -19.62
N GLN A 248 31.62 -0.22 -18.66
CA GLN A 248 31.66 -1.28 -17.66
C GLN A 248 30.88 -2.53 -18.05
N LEU A 249 29.78 -2.39 -18.80
CA LEU A 249 28.91 -3.50 -19.21
C LEU A 249 29.67 -4.67 -19.86
N PRO A 250 30.64 -4.47 -20.79
CA PRO A 250 31.36 -5.56 -21.44
C PRO A 250 32.26 -6.37 -20.49
N GLN A 251 32.53 -5.88 -19.27
CA GLN A 251 33.30 -6.61 -18.27
C GLN A 251 32.50 -7.75 -17.65
N TYR A 252 31.17 -7.68 -17.73
CA TYR A 252 30.25 -8.62 -17.07
C TYR A 252 29.32 -9.33 -18.06
N TYR A 253 29.03 -8.71 -19.21
CA TYR A 253 28.09 -9.22 -20.21
C TYR A 253 28.71 -9.32 -21.59
N ASP A 254 28.36 -10.39 -22.31
CA ASP A 254 28.53 -10.44 -23.77
C ASP A 254 27.43 -9.58 -24.42
N LEU A 255 27.85 -8.54 -25.14
CA LEU A 255 26.96 -7.58 -25.78
C LEU A 255 26.12 -8.21 -26.91
N GLN A 256 26.56 -9.34 -27.49
CA GLN A 256 25.83 -10.03 -28.56
C GLN A 256 24.93 -11.14 -28.02
N ALA A 257 24.93 -11.38 -26.71
CA ALA A 257 24.11 -12.42 -26.12
C ALA A 257 22.62 -12.06 -26.24
N PRO A 258 21.76 -13.00 -26.67
CA PRO A 258 20.32 -12.76 -26.73
C PRO A 258 19.73 -12.46 -25.34
N SER A 259 20.35 -13.01 -24.29
CA SER A 259 20.01 -12.84 -22.88
C SER A 259 20.42 -11.50 -22.28
N LEU A 260 21.00 -10.56 -23.05
CA LEU A 260 21.31 -9.24 -22.55
C LEU A 260 20.01 -8.53 -22.07
N PRO A 261 19.96 -8.01 -20.83
CA PRO A 261 18.75 -7.43 -20.28
C PRO A 261 18.19 -6.26 -21.08
N ARG A 262 16.86 -6.15 -21.16
CA ARG A 262 16.12 -5.17 -21.95
C ARG A 262 16.62 -3.74 -21.73
N HIS A 263 16.70 -3.28 -20.48
CA HIS A 263 17.09 -1.90 -20.22
C HIS A 263 18.58 -1.64 -20.50
N TYR A 264 19.40 -2.69 -20.55
CA TYR A 264 20.80 -2.56 -20.96
C TYR A 264 20.87 -2.37 -22.48
N LYS A 265 20.07 -3.11 -23.26
CA LYS A 265 19.91 -2.87 -24.70
C LYS A 265 19.44 -1.44 -24.98
N GLU A 266 18.41 -0.98 -24.28
CA GLU A 266 17.88 0.38 -24.39
C GLU A 266 18.96 1.42 -24.07
N ALA A 267 19.71 1.24 -22.98
CA ALA A 267 20.80 2.15 -22.61
C ALA A 267 21.94 2.18 -23.64
N LEU A 268 22.27 1.05 -24.28
CA LEU A 268 23.29 0.97 -25.32
C LEU A 268 22.87 1.71 -26.59
N VAL A 269 21.64 1.50 -27.06
CA VAL A 269 21.10 2.22 -28.22
C VAL A 269 21.09 3.72 -27.97
N LEU A 270 20.67 4.14 -26.77
CA LEU A 270 20.65 5.54 -26.39
C LEU A 270 22.07 6.12 -26.26
N TYR A 271 23.04 5.35 -25.75
CA TYR A 271 24.44 5.77 -25.70
C TYR A 271 25.03 5.99 -27.10
N LEU A 272 24.81 5.05 -28.03
CA LEU A 272 25.30 5.13 -29.40
C LEU A 272 24.66 6.28 -30.20
N SER A 273 23.39 6.59 -29.94
CA SER A 273 22.70 7.68 -30.62
C SER A 273 23.09 9.07 -30.10
N THR A 274 23.60 9.17 -28.87
CA THR A 274 23.95 10.44 -28.22
C THR A 274 25.45 10.73 -28.17
N THR A 275 26.29 9.74 -28.47
CA THR A 275 27.75 9.85 -28.36
C THR A 275 28.43 9.92 -29.73
N ALA A 276 29.18 11.00 -29.99
CA ALA A 276 29.86 11.20 -31.28
C ALA A 276 30.96 10.16 -31.58
N ASN A 277 31.71 9.74 -30.56
CA ASN A 277 32.79 8.74 -30.66
C ASN A 277 32.57 7.63 -29.63
N PRO A 278 31.70 6.65 -29.91
CA PRO A 278 31.38 5.59 -28.95
C PRO A 278 32.55 4.64 -28.75
N ALA A 279 32.81 4.24 -27.50
CA ALA A 279 33.88 3.33 -27.14
C ALA A 279 33.56 1.85 -27.48
N ILE A 280 32.28 1.56 -27.74
CA ILE A 280 31.76 0.20 -27.96
C ILE A 280 30.96 0.14 -29.26
N LYS A 281 30.82 -1.06 -29.80
CA LYS A 281 29.95 -1.36 -30.95
C LYS A 281 28.84 -2.30 -30.51
N TYR A 282 27.60 -1.90 -30.74
CA TYR A 282 26.40 -2.67 -30.44
C TYR A 282 25.34 -2.33 -31.48
N SER A 283 24.46 -3.27 -31.81
CA SER A 283 23.32 -3.05 -32.70
C SER A 283 22.23 -4.04 -32.36
N ASP A 284 21.00 -3.55 -32.25
CA ASP A 284 19.81 -4.38 -32.07
C ASP A 284 18.66 -3.73 -32.81
N VAL A 285 18.29 -4.33 -33.94
CA VAL A 285 17.33 -3.76 -34.90
C VAL A 285 16.00 -3.40 -34.24
N ILE A 286 15.54 -4.21 -33.29
CA ILE A 286 14.25 -4.00 -32.60
C ILE A 286 14.36 -2.81 -31.65
N THR A 287 15.39 -2.75 -30.81
CA THR A 287 15.59 -1.64 -29.86
C THR A 287 15.91 -0.33 -30.57
N ASP A 288 16.65 -0.39 -31.68
CA ASP A 288 16.95 0.75 -32.56
C ASP A 288 15.66 1.34 -33.15
N ALA A 289 14.76 0.48 -33.66
CA ALA A 289 13.46 0.90 -34.18
C ALA A 289 12.58 1.52 -33.06
N ASN A 290 12.51 0.89 -31.89
CA ASN A 290 11.75 1.41 -30.75
C ASN A 290 12.27 2.78 -30.29
N TYR A 291 13.59 2.99 -30.29
CA TYR A 291 14.18 4.29 -29.95
C TYR A 291 13.84 5.35 -31.00
N HIS A 292 13.87 5.00 -32.29
CA HIS A 292 13.46 5.89 -33.36
C HIS A 292 12.00 6.33 -33.20
N ASP A 293 11.08 5.39 -32.96
CA ASP A 293 9.66 5.68 -32.77
C ASP A 293 9.42 6.54 -31.52
N PHE A 294 10.15 6.30 -30.43
CA PHE A 294 10.13 7.17 -29.24
C PHE A 294 10.55 8.61 -29.58
N MET A 295 11.63 8.79 -30.36
CA MET A 295 12.13 10.10 -30.74
C MET A 295 11.17 10.84 -31.67
N VAL A 296 10.54 10.13 -32.62
CA VAL A 296 9.49 10.68 -33.49
C VAL A 296 8.28 11.13 -32.64
N GLU A 297 7.83 10.31 -31.71
CA GLU A 297 6.71 10.66 -30.82
C GLU A 297 7.02 11.90 -29.97
N LYS A 298 8.23 11.95 -29.39
CA LYS A 298 8.70 13.10 -28.61
C LYS A 298 8.72 14.41 -29.42
N GLN A 299 9.07 14.36 -30.71
CA GLN A 299 9.17 15.54 -31.58
C GLN A 299 7.81 16.08 -32.04
N LYS A 300 6.72 15.33 -31.91
CA LYS A 300 5.37 15.78 -32.31
C LYS A 300 4.84 16.95 -31.49
N TYR A 301 5.39 17.16 -30.29
CA TYR A 301 4.84 18.09 -29.30
C TYR A 301 5.83 19.21 -29.00
N SER A 302 5.40 20.45 -29.09
CA SER A 302 6.22 21.61 -28.69
C SER A 302 6.27 21.79 -27.17
N ASN A 303 5.23 21.38 -26.44
CA ASN A 303 5.17 21.47 -24.99
C ASN A 303 5.83 20.25 -24.34
N ALA A 304 6.86 20.49 -23.53
CA ALA A 304 7.61 19.44 -22.84
C ALA A 304 6.75 18.55 -21.93
N THR A 305 5.73 19.12 -21.26
CA THR A 305 4.84 18.37 -20.36
C THR A 305 3.89 17.46 -21.16
N GLU A 306 3.38 17.95 -22.29
CA GLU A 306 2.52 17.16 -23.18
C GLU A 306 3.31 16.01 -23.80
N ALA A 307 4.53 16.29 -24.29
CA ALA A 307 5.45 15.29 -24.79
C ALA A 307 5.75 14.22 -23.72
N ALA A 308 6.08 14.65 -22.50
CA ALA A 308 6.37 13.74 -21.39
C ALA A 308 5.19 12.81 -21.08
N ASN A 309 3.96 13.34 -21.02
CA ASN A 309 2.76 12.56 -20.74
C ASN A 309 2.42 11.57 -21.86
N LYS A 310 2.54 12.00 -23.12
CA LYS A 310 2.29 11.14 -24.29
C LYS A 310 3.32 10.03 -24.43
N CYS A 311 4.60 10.38 -24.31
CA CYS A 311 5.67 9.39 -24.27
C CYS A 311 5.55 8.46 -23.06
N ARG A 312 5.05 8.92 -21.90
CA ARG A 312 4.83 8.05 -20.72
C ARG A 312 3.78 6.98 -20.98
N GLN A 313 2.74 7.28 -21.77
CA GLN A 313 1.68 6.31 -22.07
C GLN A 313 2.17 5.15 -22.95
N LEU A 314 3.09 5.43 -23.86
CA LEU A 314 3.59 4.46 -24.84
C LEU A 314 4.90 3.79 -24.43
N TYR A 315 5.77 4.53 -23.75
CA TYR A 315 7.16 4.15 -23.47
C TYR A 315 7.55 4.35 -21.99
N GLY A 316 6.58 4.54 -21.09
CA GLY A 316 6.84 4.84 -19.68
C GLY A 316 7.58 3.75 -18.91
N ASP A 317 7.63 2.54 -19.45
CA ASP A 317 8.36 1.40 -18.90
C ASP A 317 9.79 1.27 -19.45
N THR A 318 10.22 2.17 -20.33
CA THR A 318 11.54 2.13 -20.99
C THR A 318 12.57 3.00 -20.28
N TYR A 319 13.84 2.64 -20.44
CA TYR A 319 14.94 3.52 -20.05
C TYR A 319 14.95 4.83 -20.86
N PHE A 320 14.44 4.84 -22.10
CA PHE A 320 14.35 6.04 -22.92
C PHE A 320 13.52 7.14 -22.26
N TRP A 321 12.34 6.79 -21.77
CA TRP A 321 11.47 7.74 -21.08
C TRP A 321 12.12 8.24 -19.79
N TYR A 322 12.69 7.32 -18.99
CA TYR A 322 13.41 7.65 -17.78
C TYR A 322 14.54 8.65 -18.04
N TYR A 323 15.41 8.37 -19.02
CA TYR A 323 16.56 9.21 -19.32
C TYR A 323 16.15 10.62 -19.74
N HIS A 324 15.12 10.76 -20.57
CA HIS A 324 14.72 12.05 -21.13
C HIS A 324 13.79 12.90 -20.26
N TYR A 325 12.94 12.28 -19.43
CA TYR A 325 11.87 13.00 -18.72
C TYR A 325 11.92 12.86 -17.20
N PHE A 326 12.60 11.86 -16.67
CA PHE A 326 12.69 11.70 -15.21
C PHE A 326 13.71 12.70 -14.65
N ASN A 327 13.24 13.79 -14.06
CA ASN A 327 14.06 14.74 -13.31
C ASN A 327 13.75 14.60 -11.82
N SER A 328 14.79 14.44 -11.00
CA SER A 328 14.64 14.38 -9.54
C SER A 328 14.25 15.73 -8.90
N GLU A 329 14.33 16.83 -9.65
CA GLU A 329 14.12 18.19 -9.16
C GLU A 329 12.68 18.71 -9.38
N ASP A 330 11.92 18.14 -10.32
CA ASP A 330 10.56 18.63 -10.68
C ASP A 330 9.46 18.21 -9.69
N SER A 331 9.82 17.56 -8.57
CA SER A 331 8.86 17.06 -7.58
C SER A 331 8.65 17.99 -6.39
N GLN A 332 9.29 19.17 -6.38
CA GLN A 332 8.98 20.23 -5.42
C GLN A 332 7.78 21.10 -5.80
N PHE A 333 7.20 20.88 -6.98
CA PHE A 333 5.99 21.57 -7.43
C PHE A 333 4.96 20.58 -7.99
N LYS A 334 4.27 19.88 -7.09
CA LYS A 334 2.88 19.46 -7.31
C LYS A 334 2.15 19.24 -5.99
#